data_AF-A0A6G3PPK2-F1
#
_entry.id   AF-A0A6G3PPK2-F1
#
_cell.length_a   1.000
_cell.length_b   1.000
_cell.length_c   1.000
_cell.angle_alpha   90.00
_cell.angle_beta   90.00
_cell.angle_gamma   90.00
#
_symmetry.space_group_name_H-M   'P 1'
#
loop_
_entity.id
_entity.type
_entity.pdbx_description
1 polymer ?
#
loop_
_entity_poly.entity_id
_entity_poly.type
_entity_poly.pdbx_seq_one_letter_code
_entity_poly.pdbx_strand_id
1 'polypeptide(L)'
;DARYTQDGDGVHGARAMAAAIAVALAGADVDTVVDAALDRLPEGTEIARNAVHAVRLAREFADEPAGAFALVPVLEHQIVDHVYSYGIAAAETVPVALALATAARGGIA
;
A
#
# COMPACT_ATOMS: atom_id res chain seq x y z
N ASP A 1 -7.05 6.13 17.64
CA ASP A 1 -6.28 7.33 17.94
C ASP A 1 -6.13 8.30 16.75
N ALA A 2 -5.97 7.82 15.51
CA ALA A 2 -5.87 8.67 14.30
C ALA A 2 -7.02 9.67 14.04
N ARG A 3 -8.22 9.45 14.61
CA ARG A 3 -9.38 10.35 14.43
C ARG A 3 -9.18 11.76 15.01
N TYR A 4 -8.19 11.96 15.89
CA TYR A 4 -7.93 13.26 16.51
C TYR A 4 -7.04 14.18 15.66
N THR A 5 -6.29 13.63 14.69
CA THR A 5 -5.35 14.39 13.86
C THR A 5 -5.57 14.18 12.36
N GLN A 6 -6.47 13.28 11.96
CA GLN A 6 -6.72 12.89 10.57
C GLN A 6 -8.23 12.66 10.35
N ASP A 7 -8.72 13.03 9.17
CA ASP A 7 -10.05 12.68 8.68
C ASP A 7 -9.94 11.94 7.32
N GLY A 8 -10.96 11.19 6.94
CA GLY A 8 -10.97 10.41 5.69
C GLY A 8 -9.84 9.37 5.60
N ASP A 9 -9.07 9.42 4.52
CA ASP A 9 -8.08 8.39 4.14
C ASP A 9 -6.96 8.18 5.17
N GLY A 10 -6.61 9.19 5.97
CA GLY A 10 -5.62 9.03 7.04
C GLY A 10 -6.06 8.01 8.11
N VAL A 11 -7.34 7.99 8.48
CA VAL A 11 -7.89 7.02 9.44
C VAL A 11 -8.03 5.64 8.81
N HIS A 12 -8.39 5.56 7.53
CA HIS A 12 -8.47 4.30 6.79
C HIS A 12 -7.10 3.66 6.63
N GLY A 13 -6.09 4.44 6.22
CA GLY A 13 -4.71 4.00 6.08
C GLY A 13 -4.12 3.49 7.41
N ALA A 14 -4.35 4.21 8.51
CA ALA A 14 -3.90 3.74 9.83
C ALA A 14 -4.51 2.38 10.23
N ARG A 15 -5.80 2.16 9.92
CA ARG A 15 -6.46 0.88 10.18
C ARG A 15 -5.94 -0.24 9.29
N ALA A 16 -5.68 0.04 8.02
CA ALA A 16 -5.11 -0.91 7.08
C ALA A 16 -3.71 -1.35 7.52
N MET A 17 -2.84 -0.39 7.89
CA MET A 17 -1.50 -0.69 8.40
C MET A 17 -1.54 -1.50 9.70
N ALA A 18 -2.44 -1.15 10.63
CA ALA A 18 -2.59 -1.90 11.87
C ALA A 18 -3.03 -3.36 11.61
N ALA A 19 -3.93 -3.59 10.65
CA ALA A 19 -4.36 -4.94 10.28
C ALA A 19 -3.22 -5.74 9.64
N ALA A 20 -2.50 -5.16 8.68
CA ALA A 20 -1.33 -5.81 8.08
C ALA A 20 -0.29 -6.20 9.14
N ILE A 21 0.08 -5.28 10.03
CA ILE A 21 1.07 -5.54 11.08
C ILE A 21 0.59 -6.64 12.03
N ALA A 22 -0.67 -6.60 12.46
CA ALA A 22 -1.22 -7.63 13.34
C ALA A 22 -1.16 -9.04 12.72
N VAL A 23 -1.52 -9.14 11.43
CA VAL A 23 -1.49 -10.41 10.68
C VAL A 23 -0.06 -10.87 10.40
N ALA A 24 0.86 -9.95 10.10
CA ALA A 24 2.28 -10.26 9.91
C ALA A 24 2.92 -10.80 11.20
N LEU A 25 2.61 -10.18 12.36
CA LEU A 25 3.07 -10.63 13.66
C LEU A 25 2.51 -12.00 14.06
N ALA A 26 1.39 -12.42 13.46
CA ALA A 26 0.85 -13.77 13.62
C ALA A 26 1.53 -14.82 12.71
N GLY A 27 2.51 -14.42 11.89
CA GLY A 27 3.29 -15.32 11.03
C GLY A 27 2.66 -15.65 9.69
N ALA A 28 1.68 -14.86 9.24
CA ALA A 28 1.06 -15.03 7.93
C ALA A 28 2.01 -14.66 6.78
N ASP A 29 1.75 -15.20 5.59
CA ASP A 29 2.46 -14.81 4.37
C ASP A 29 2.08 -13.39 3.90
N VAL A 30 2.89 -12.84 2.99
CA VAL A 30 2.76 -11.46 2.51
C VAL A 30 1.42 -11.20 1.81
N ASP A 31 0.88 -12.19 1.09
CA ASP A 31 -0.37 -12.04 0.36
C ASP A 31 -1.52 -11.90 1.38
N THR A 32 -1.53 -12.74 2.41
CA THR A 32 -2.49 -12.68 3.52
C THR A 32 -2.38 -11.37 4.31
N VAL A 33 -1.16 -10.87 4.54
CA VAL A 33 -0.90 -9.58 5.20
C VAL A 33 -1.47 -8.41 4.39
N VAL A 34 -1.26 -8.41 3.07
CA VAL A 34 -1.73 -7.36 2.18
C VAL A 34 -3.25 -7.40 2.06
N ASP A 35 -3.84 -8.59 1.89
CA ASP A 35 -5.29 -8.74 1.83
C ASP A 35 -5.97 -8.25 3.12
N ALA A 36 -5.38 -8.53 4.29
CA ALA A 36 -5.88 -8.02 5.57
C ALA A 36 -5.86 -6.48 5.66
N ALA A 37 -4.91 -5.80 5.01
CA ALA A 37 -4.91 -4.35 4.92
C ALA A 37 -5.99 -3.84 3.96
N LEU A 38 -6.13 -4.47 2.78
CA LEU A 38 -7.14 -4.12 1.78
C LEU A 38 -8.56 -4.23 2.35
N ASP A 39 -8.84 -5.27 3.14
CA ASP A 39 -10.13 -5.49 3.83
C ASP A 39 -10.51 -4.37 4.83
N ARG A 40 -9.59 -3.46 5.15
CA ARG A 40 -9.86 -2.29 6.01
C ARG A 40 -10.21 -1.03 5.25
N LEU A 41 -10.04 -1.02 3.94
CA LEU A 41 -10.26 0.15 3.09
C LEU A 41 -11.71 0.13 2.58
N PRO A 42 -12.55 1.14 2.91
CA PRO A 42 -13.92 1.16 2.43
C PRO A 42 -13.96 1.33 0.90
N GLU A 43 -14.90 0.63 0.25
CA GLU A 43 -15.12 0.81 -1.18
C GLU A 43 -15.44 2.28 -1.53
N GLY A 44 -15.00 2.71 -2.72
CA GLY A 44 -15.26 4.06 -3.23
C GLY A 44 -14.35 5.16 -2.68
N THR A 45 -13.49 4.90 -1.69
CA THR A 45 -12.47 5.85 -1.25
C THR A 45 -11.29 5.89 -2.23
N GLU A 46 -10.51 6.96 -2.19
CA GLU A 46 -9.32 7.10 -3.02
C GLU A 46 -8.22 6.13 -2.59
N ILE A 47 -7.94 6.05 -1.28
CA ILE A 47 -7.01 5.06 -0.73
C ILE A 47 -7.35 3.61 -1.14
N ALA A 48 -8.64 3.24 -1.21
CA ALA A 48 -9.03 1.89 -1.64
C ALA A 48 -8.72 1.66 -3.13
N ARG A 49 -9.08 2.61 -4.00
CA ARG A 49 -8.78 2.52 -5.43
C ARG A 49 -7.28 2.44 -5.68
N ASN A 50 -6.51 3.31 -5.04
CA ASN A 50 -5.06 3.36 -5.21
C ASN A 50 -4.39 2.11 -4.65
N ALA A 51 -4.83 1.58 -3.49
CA ALA A 51 -4.26 0.37 -2.90
C ALA A 51 -4.48 -0.86 -3.79
N VAL A 52 -5.71 -1.06 -4.29
CA VAL A 52 -6.03 -2.16 -5.21
C VAL A 52 -5.21 -2.02 -6.50
N HIS A 53 -5.09 -0.80 -7.03
CA HIS A 53 -4.32 -0.55 -8.24
C HIS A 53 -2.83 -0.83 -8.05
N ALA A 54 -2.22 -0.34 -6.97
CA ALA A 54 -0.80 -0.49 -6.68
C ALA A 54 -0.43 -1.96 -6.41
N VAL A 55 -1.27 -2.72 -5.68
CA VAL A 55 -1.06 -4.16 -5.45
C VAL A 55 -1.18 -4.95 -6.75
N ARG A 56 -2.11 -4.58 -7.65
CA ARG A 56 -2.19 -5.19 -8.98
C ARG A 56 -0.90 -4.98 -9.78
N LEU A 57 -0.41 -3.75 -9.83
CA LEU A 57 0.88 -3.42 -10.49
C LEU A 57 2.03 -4.24 -9.89
N ALA A 58 2.09 -4.36 -8.56
CA ALA A 58 3.12 -5.15 -7.90
C ALA A 58 3.11 -6.64 -8.32
N ARG A 59 1.92 -7.23 -8.47
CA ARG A 59 1.78 -8.61 -8.94
C ARG A 59 2.19 -8.79 -10.40
N GLU A 60 1.95 -7.79 -11.24
CA GLU A 60 2.40 -7.77 -12.64
C GLU A 60 3.94 -7.67 -12.76
N PHE A 61 4.60 -7.09 -11.75
CA PHE A 61 6.07 -6.89 -11.71
C PHE A 61 6.81 -7.98 -10.93
N ALA A 62 6.13 -9.02 -10.44
CA ALA A 62 6.73 -10.02 -9.55
C ALA A 62 7.94 -10.77 -10.15
N ASP A 63 7.99 -10.90 -11.47
CA ASP A 63 9.04 -11.61 -12.21
C ASP A 63 10.09 -10.67 -12.85
N GLU A 64 10.03 -9.37 -12.57
CA GLU A 64 10.97 -8.40 -13.13
C GLU A 64 12.40 -8.63 -12.59
N PRO A 65 13.44 -8.70 -13.44
CA PRO A 65 14.82 -8.95 -12.99
C PRO A 65 15.37 -7.92 -12.01
N ALA A 66 14.87 -6.68 -12.07
CA ALA A 66 15.24 -5.61 -11.16
C ALA A 66 14.43 -5.61 -9.84
N GLY A 67 13.55 -6.60 -9.64
CA GLY A 67 12.77 -6.80 -8.44
C GLY A 67 11.85 -5.63 -8.09
N ALA A 68 11.55 -5.45 -6.80
CA ALA A 68 10.66 -4.40 -6.31
C ALA A 68 11.10 -2.96 -6.70
N PHE A 69 12.39 -2.74 -6.99
CA PHE A 69 12.89 -1.43 -7.44
C PHE A 69 12.41 -1.06 -8.84
N ALA A 70 12.15 -2.05 -9.71
CA ALA A 70 11.60 -1.82 -11.06
C ALA A 70 10.21 -1.16 -11.01
N LEU A 71 9.48 -1.36 -9.92
CA LEU A 71 8.12 -0.88 -9.73
C LEU A 71 8.08 0.60 -9.29
N VAL A 72 9.16 1.13 -8.69
CA VAL A 72 9.17 2.47 -8.09
C VAL A 72 8.79 3.58 -9.09
N PRO A 73 9.36 3.66 -10.32
CA PRO A 73 8.99 4.70 -11.28
C PRO A 73 7.53 4.61 -11.73
N VAL A 74 6.97 3.39 -11.77
CA VAL A 74 5.58 3.15 -12.17
C VAL A 74 4.62 3.63 -11.09
N LEU A 75 4.92 3.35 -9.82
CA LEU A 75 4.13 3.82 -8.69
C LEU A 75 4.19 5.35 -8.57
N GLU A 76 5.36 5.95 -8.77
CA GLU A 76 5.49 7.42 -8.82
C GLU A 76 4.55 8.00 -9.87
N HIS A 77 4.55 7.46 -11.09
CA HIS A 77 3.75 8.02 -12.18
C HIS A 77 2.24 7.76 -12.05
N GLN A 78 1.83 6.61 -11.50
CA GLN A 78 0.43 6.18 -11.51
C GLN A 78 -0.32 6.39 -10.20
N ILE A 79 0.38 6.58 -9.08
CA ILE A 79 -0.23 6.66 -7.75
C ILE A 79 0.01 8.02 -7.08
N VAL A 80 1.17 8.64 -7.26
CA VAL A 80 1.53 9.90 -6.58
C VAL A 80 1.14 11.09 -7.46
N ASP A 81 0.32 12.00 -6.95
CA ASP A 81 0.02 13.23 -7.69
C ASP A 81 1.12 14.27 -7.43
N HIS A 82 1.76 14.74 -8.50
CA HIS A 82 2.86 15.70 -8.43
C HIS A 82 2.42 17.17 -8.45
N VAL A 83 1.12 17.47 -8.53
CA VAL A 83 0.65 18.85 -8.72
C VAL A 83 0.93 19.77 -7.53
N TYR A 84 1.09 19.23 -6.30
CA TYR A 84 1.70 19.95 -5.18
C TYR A 84 2.45 18.96 -4.29
N SER A 85 3.77 19.10 -4.18
CA SER A 85 4.67 18.19 -3.46
C SER A 85 4.22 17.92 -2.02
N TYR A 86 3.51 16.81 -1.81
CA TYR A 86 3.24 16.22 -0.50
C TYR A 86 2.85 14.74 -0.68
N GLY A 87 3.81 13.90 -1.09
CA GLY A 87 3.72 12.43 -1.04
C GLY A 87 3.67 11.90 0.40
N ILE A 88 2.72 12.41 1.19
CA ILE A 88 2.46 12.12 2.60
C ILE A 88 1.00 11.75 2.82
N ALA A 89 0.14 11.86 1.79
CA ALA A 89 -1.24 11.44 1.88
C ALA A 89 -1.28 9.92 2.09
N ALA A 90 -2.13 9.46 3.02
CA ALA A 90 -2.33 8.04 3.23
C ALA A 90 -2.86 7.34 1.97
N ALA A 91 -3.61 8.08 1.14
CA ALA A 91 -4.12 7.64 -0.16
C ALA A 91 -3.03 7.31 -1.19
N GLU A 92 -1.79 7.73 -0.95
CA GLU A 92 -0.65 7.49 -1.83
C GLU A 92 0.37 6.56 -1.15
N THR A 93 0.73 6.89 0.09
CA THR A 93 1.82 6.21 0.82
C THR A 93 1.48 4.79 1.26
N VAL A 94 0.23 4.54 1.70
CA VAL A 94 -0.20 3.18 2.09
C VAL A 94 -0.26 2.25 0.86
N PRO A 95 -0.86 2.65 -0.27
CA PRO A 95 -0.78 1.88 -1.51
C PRO A 95 0.65 1.52 -1.95
N VAL A 96 1.56 2.50 -1.93
CA VAL A 96 2.98 2.28 -2.27
C VAL A 96 3.62 1.26 -1.33
N ALA A 97 3.38 1.37 -0.02
CA ALA A 97 3.91 0.43 0.95
C ALA A 97 3.41 -1.01 0.73
N LEU A 98 2.11 -1.18 0.46
CA LEU A 98 1.52 -2.49 0.16
C LEU A 98 2.06 -3.08 -1.15
N ALA A 99 2.23 -2.26 -2.18
CA ALA A 99 2.80 -2.67 -3.46
C ALA A 99 4.25 -3.13 -3.32
N LEU A 100 5.09 -2.37 -2.61
CA LEU A 100 6.48 -2.75 -2.36
C LEU A 100 6.59 -4.01 -1.51
N ALA A 101 5.76 -4.15 -0.47
CA ALA A 101 5.72 -5.39 0.33
C ALA A 101 5.37 -6.60 -0.54
N THR A 102 4.36 -6.46 -1.42
CA THR A 102 3.93 -7.49 -2.36
C THR A 102 5.06 -7.87 -3.32
N ALA A 103 5.67 -6.89 -3.99
CA ALA A 103 6.72 -7.11 -4.98
C ALA A 103 7.99 -7.69 -4.35
N ALA A 104 8.34 -7.28 -3.13
CA ALA A 104 9.53 -7.75 -2.44
C ALA A 104 9.32 -9.08 -1.70
N ARG A 105 8.08 -9.60 -1.66
CA ARG A 105 7.70 -10.84 -0.96
C ARG A 105 8.11 -10.85 0.52
N GLY A 106 8.16 -9.68 1.16
CA GLY A 106 8.65 -9.51 2.53
C GLY A 106 10.18 -9.59 2.70
N GLY A 107 10.94 -9.73 1.61
CA GLY A 107 12.39 -9.59 1.61
C GLY A 107 12.80 -8.12 1.41
N ILE A 108 13.82 -7.68 2.14
CA ILE A 108 14.58 -6.47 1.79
C ILE A 108 15.91 -6.98 1.24
N ALA A 109 16.19 -6.66 -0.02
CA ALA A 109 17.37 -7.14 -0.77
C ALA A 109 18.68 -6.98 0.01
#